data_AF-A0A4U7JBB6-F1
#
_entry.id   AF-A0A4U7JBB6-F1
#
_cell.length_a   1.000
_cell.length_b   1.000
_cell.length_c   1.000
_cell.angle_alpha   90.00
_cell.angle_beta   90.00
_cell.angle_gamma   90.00
#
_symmetry.space_group_name_H-M   'P 1'
#
loop_
_entity.id
_entity.type
_entity.pdbx_description
1 polymer ?
#
loop_
_entity_poly.entity_id
_entity_poly.type
_entity_poly.pdbx_seq_one_letter_code
_entity_poly.pdbx_strand_id
1 'polypeptide(L)'
;MGILKLNTPVKINGEEKQEIEYDLDALTGADIQNAVRELAKKQIVVSTMELDPNYHAALFAAAAGISFDDMANLKSKDYQKAVLISRDFFLESEE
;
A
#
# COMPACT_ATOMS: atom_id res chain seq x y z
N MET A 1 4.71 -9.51 8.66
CA MET A 1 3.42 -10.05 8.14
C MET A 1 2.23 -9.60 8.99
N GLY A 2 1.16 -9.13 8.36
CA GLY A 2 -0.11 -8.73 9.00
C GLY A 2 -1.33 -8.92 8.09
N ILE A 3 -2.54 -8.74 8.65
CA ILE A 3 -3.81 -8.85 7.92
C ILE A 3 -4.62 -7.57 8.13
N LEU A 4 -4.94 -6.89 7.02
CA LEU A 4 -5.89 -5.79 7.00
C LEU A 4 -7.29 -6.33 6.72
N LYS A 5 -8.17 -6.27 7.73
CA LYS A 5 -9.59 -6.57 7.56
C LYS A 5 -10.32 -5.38 6.94
N LEU A 6 -10.94 -5.62 5.79
CA LEU A 6 -11.72 -4.63 5.06
C LEU A 6 -13.12 -4.52 5.65
N ASN A 7 -13.61 -3.29 5.79
CA ASN A 7 -14.99 -3.06 6.21
C ASN A 7 -15.98 -3.41 5.10
N THR A 8 -15.56 -3.30 3.84
CA THR A 8 -16.37 -3.62 2.66
C THR A 8 -15.58 -4.57 1.76
N PRO A 9 -16.18 -5.66 1.27
CA PRO A 9 -15.51 -6.55 0.33
C PRO A 9 -15.16 -5.76 -0.94
N VAL A 10 -13.96 -6.01 -1.46
CA VAL A 10 -13.45 -5.37 -2.66
C VAL A 10 -12.95 -6.44 -3.63
N LYS A 11 -13.06 -6.17 -4.93
CA LYS A 11 -12.46 -7.05 -5.93
C LYS A 11 -10.98 -6.73 -6.06
N ILE A 12 -10.16 -7.71 -5.72
CA ILE A 12 -8.70 -7.67 -5.88
C ILE A 12 -8.35 -8.82 -6.82
N ASN A 13 -7.65 -8.54 -7.92
CA ASN A 13 -7.32 -9.55 -8.93
C ASN A 13 -8.53 -10.34 -9.47
N GLY A 14 -9.72 -9.72 -9.47
CA GLY A 14 -10.97 -10.34 -9.94
C GLY A 14 -11.73 -11.15 -8.89
N GLU A 15 -11.17 -11.35 -7.70
CA GLU A 15 -11.79 -12.08 -6.58
C GLU A 15 -12.29 -11.12 -5.50
N GLU A 16 -13.48 -11.38 -4.95
CA GLU A 16 -13.99 -10.61 -3.82
C GLU A 16 -13.25 -11.01 -2.54
N LYS A 17 -12.46 -10.08 -2.01
CA LYS A 17 -11.70 -10.25 -0.77
C LYS A 17 -12.25 -9.33 0.31
N GLN A 18 -12.31 -9.85 1.53
CA GLN A 18 -12.65 -9.07 2.74
C GLN A 18 -11.41 -8.85 3.63
N GLU A 19 -10.29 -9.48 3.30
CA GLU A 19 -9.04 -9.40 4.04
C GLU A 19 -7.88 -9.26 3.05
N ILE A 20 -6.90 -8.43 3.39
CA ILE A 20 -5.66 -8.25 2.62
C ILE A 20 -4.49 -8.65 3.51
N GLU A 21 -3.79 -9.70 3.12
CA GLU A 21 -2.53 -10.11 3.73
C GLU A 21 -1.41 -9.22 3.20
N TYR A 22 -0.49 -8.79 4.06
CA TYR A 22 0.65 -7.97 3.68
C TYR A 22 1.91 -8.34 4.47
N ASP A 23 3.07 -8.11 3.88
CA ASP A 23 4.36 -8.30 4.53
C ASP A 23 5.34 -7.15 4.23
N LEU A 24 5.41 -6.18 5.15
CA LEU A 24 6.28 -5.01 5.01
C LEU A 24 7.76 -5.35 5.23
N ASP A 25 8.07 -6.33 6.08
CA ASP A 25 9.44 -6.83 6.32
C ASP A 25 10.05 -7.50 5.08
N ALA A 26 9.21 -8.02 4.18
CA ALA A 26 9.65 -8.64 2.95
C ALA A 26 9.99 -7.63 1.84
N LEU A 27 9.68 -6.34 2.04
CA LEU A 27 9.96 -5.30 1.04
C LEU A 27 11.47 -5.15 0.84
N THR A 28 11.90 -5.20 -0.41
CA THR A 28 13.28 -4.91 -0.80
C THR A 28 13.40 -3.51 -1.38
N GLY A 29 14.64 -3.02 -1.51
CA GLY A 29 14.89 -1.76 -2.21
C GLY A 29 14.41 -1.77 -3.68
N ALA A 30 14.33 -2.95 -4.31
CA ALA A 30 13.77 -3.09 -5.65
C ALA A 30 12.25 -2.84 -5.66
N ASP A 31 11.54 -3.32 -4.64
CA ASP A 31 10.09 -3.12 -4.50
C ASP A 31 9.76 -1.65 -4.28
N ILE A 32 10.54 -0.96 -3.45
CA ILE A 32 10.41 0.49 -3.23
C ILE A 32 10.63 1.27 -4.54
N GLN A 33 11.69 0.95 -5.29
CA GLN A 33 11.95 1.59 -6.58
C GLN A 33 10.83 1.31 -7.59
N ASN A 34 10.30 0.10 -7.61
CA ASN A 34 9.21 -0.27 -8.50
C ASN A 34 7.92 0.47 -8.14
N ALA A 35 7.57 0.56 -6.86
CA ALA A 35 6.43 1.35 -6.38
C ALA A 35 6.53 2.82 -6.84
N VAL A 36 7.69 3.47 -6.68
CA VAL A 36 7.90 4.85 -7.15
C VAL A 36 7.79 4.95 -8.68
N ARG A 37 8.34 3.99 -9.42
CA ARG A 37 8.21 3.94 -10.89
C ARG A 37 6.75 3.76 -11.33
N GLU A 38 5.96 2.95 -10.63
CA GLU A 38 4.55 2.76 -10.92
C GLU A 38 3.74 4.04 -10.71
N LEU A 39 3.99 4.75 -9.62
CA LEU A 39 3.39 6.07 -9.37
C LEU A 39 3.77 7.08 -10.47
N ALA A 40 5.05 7.12 -10.85
CA ALA A 40 5.52 8.00 -11.91
C ALA A 40 4.88 7.68 -13.28
N LYS A 41 4.70 6.39 -13.62
CA LYS A 41 3.98 5.96 -14.83
C LYS A 41 2.53 6.46 -14.85
N LYS A 42 1.90 6.59 -13.68
CA LYS A 42 0.55 7.14 -13.50
C LYS A 42 0.54 8.66 -13.41
N GLN A 43 1.67 9.33 -13.67
CA GLN A 43 1.85 10.78 -13.53
C GLN A 43 1.57 11.30 -12.10
N ILE A 44 1.69 10.42 -11.10
CA ILE A 44 1.59 10.78 -9.68
C ILE A 44 2.98 11.18 -9.21
N VAL A 45 3.10 12.44 -8.80
CA VAL A 45 4.35 12.98 -8.26
C VAL A 45 4.38 12.75 -6.76
N VAL A 46 5.34 11.95 -6.30
CA VAL A 46 5.63 11.79 -4.87
C VAL A 46 6.34 13.05 -4.37
N SER A 47 5.78 13.70 -3.36
CA SER A 47 6.35 14.94 -2.82
C SER A 47 7.42 14.67 -1.77
N THR A 48 7.02 14.33 -0.55
CA THR A 48 7.92 13.95 0.55
C THR A 48 7.59 12.53 0.95
N MET A 49 8.51 11.57 0.72
CA MET A 49 8.25 10.15 0.91
C MET A 49 7.68 9.83 2.30
N GLU A 50 8.21 10.46 3.35
CA GLU A 50 7.78 10.28 4.76
C GLU A 50 6.33 10.68 5.03
N LEU A 51 5.72 11.53 4.18
CA LEU A 51 4.38 12.08 4.38
C LEU A 51 3.44 11.80 3.20
N ASP A 52 3.94 11.22 2.11
CA ASP A 52 3.16 11.08 0.87
C ASP A 52 2.24 9.85 0.95
N PRO A 53 0.90 10.04 0.91
CA PRO A 53 -0.04 8.94 1.04
C PRO A 53 -0.04 8.02 -0.19
N ASN A 54 0.32 8.51 -1.38
CA ASN A 54 0.40 7.68 -2.58
C ASN A 54 1.62 6.77 -2.51
N TYR A 55 2.73 7.29 -1.99
CA TYR A 55 3.92 6.49 -1.71
C TYR A 55 3.62 5.35 -0.74
N HIS A 56 3.03 5.64 0.41
CA HIS A 56 2.66 4.62 1.39
C HIS A 56 1.62 3.62 0.86
N ALA A 57 0.65 4.07 0.06
CA ALA A 57 -0.29 3.17 -0.59
C ALA A 57 0.39 2.22 -1.59
N ALA A 58 1.37 2.71 -2.35
CA ALA A 58 2.12 1.88 -3.29
C ALA A 58 3.02 0.87 -2.58
N LEU A 59 3.61 1.23 -1.43
CA LEU A 59 4.36 0.29 -0.59
C LEU A 59 3.47 -0.80 0.01
N PHE A 60 2.29 -0.42 0.51
CA PHE A 60 1.31 -1.40 0.98
C PHE A 60 0.91 -2.37 -0.14
N ALA A 61 0.65 -1.84 -1.34
CA ALA A 61 0.28 -2.65 -2.49
C ALA A 61 1.37 -3.68 -2.83
N ALA A 62 2.64 -3.24 -2.86
CA ALA A 62 3.79 -4.11 -3.06
C ALA A 62 3.89 -5.19 -1.98
N ALA A 63 3.76 -4.82 -0.71
CA ALA A 63 3.81 -5.75 0.42
C ALA A 63 2.65 -6.75 0.44
N ALA A 64 1.50 -6.38 -0.13
CA ALA A 64 0.32 -7.24 -0.25
C ALA A 64 0.27 -8.04 -1.56
N GLY A 65 1.22 -7.82 -2.48
CA GLY A 65 1.20 -8.45 -3.80
C GLY A 65 -0.02 -8.06 -4.64
N ILE A 66 -0.54 -6.84 -4.46
CA ILE A 66 -1.68 -6.28 -5.21
C ILE A 66 -1.24 -5.08 -6.02
N SER A 67 -2.05 -4.65 -6.99
CA SER A 67 -1.72 -3.47 -7.78
C SER A 67 -2.09 -2.17 -7.05
N PHE A 68 -1.42 -1.07 -7.41
CA PHE A 68 -1.84 0.26 -6.96
C PHE A 68 -3.26 0.63 -7.42
N ASP A 69 -3.76 0.06 -8.53
CA ASP A 69 -5.15 0.26 -8.95
C ASP A 69 -6.15 -0.47 -8.03
N ASP A 70 -5.78 -1.64 -7.48
CA ASP A 70 -6.61 -2.33 -6.49
C ASP A 70 -6.77 -1.48 -5.22
N MET A 71 -5.72 -0.73 -4.85
CA MET A 71 -5.80 0.23 -3.75
C MET A 71 -6.86 1.32 -4.01
N ALA A 72 -6.97 1.80 -5.24
CA ALA A 72 -7.97 2.81 -5.61
C ALA A 72 -9.42 2.28 -5.52
N ASN A 73 -9.62 0.95 -5.56
CA ASN A 73 -10.93 0.32 -5.39
C ASN A 73 -11.36 0.20 -3.92
N LEU A 74 -10.45 0.40 -2.97
CA LEU A 74 -10.76 0.34 -1.54
C LEU A 74 -11.69 1.49 -1.13
N LYS A 75 -12.58 1.23 -0.16
CA LYS A 75 -13.32 2.32 0.49
C LYS A 75 -12.36 3.22 1.25
N SER A 76 -12.70 4.51 1.34
CA SER A 76 -11.83 5.53 1.92
C SER A 76 -11.28 5.17 3.31
N LYS A 77 -12.09 4.54 4.17
CA LYS A 77 -11.63 4.08 5.50
C LYS A 77 -10.59 2.96 5.42
N ASP A 78 -10.76 2.01 4.50
CA ASP A 78 -9.86 0.88 4.33
C ASP A 78 -8.57 1.31 3.63
N TYR A 79 -8.67 2.19 2.62
CA TYR A 79 -7.52 2.84 2.00
C TYR A 79 -6.66 3.59 3.01
N GLN A 80 -7.28 4.41 3.86
CA GLN A 80 -6.56 5.17 4.89
C GLN A 80 -5.86 4.23 5.89
N LYS A 81 -6.50 3.13 6.31
CA LYS A 81 -5.84 2.13 7.16
C LYS A 81 -4.61 1.51 6.51
N ALA A 82 -4.70 1.13 5.24
CA ALA A 82 -3.57 0.57 4.50
C ALA A 82 -2.40 1.55 4.36
N VAL A 83 -2.70 2.83 4.11
CA VAL A 83 -1.69 3.91 4.09
C VAL A 83 -1.02 4.07 5.45
N LEU A 84 -1.80 4.12 6.53
CA LEU A 84 -1.28 4.26 7.89
C LEU A 84 -0.38 3.09 8.28
N ILE A 85 -0.78 1.85 7.97
CA ILE A 85 0.02 0.65 8.23
C ILE A 85 1.44 0.77 7.65
N SER A 86 1.56 1.21 6.40
CA SER A 86 2.88 1.36 5.77
C SER A 86 3.65 2.54 6.36
N ARG A 87 2.97 3.68 6.58
CA ARG A 87 3.60 4.88 7.16
C ARG A 87 4.15 4.60 8.56
N ASP A 88 3.34 4.02 9.43
CA ASP A 88 3.68 3.78 10.84
C ASP A 88 4.84 2.77 10.94
N PHE A 89 4.90 1.75 10.07
CA PHE A 89 6.05 0.83 10.00
C PHE A 89 7.40 1.54 9.77
N PHE A 90 7.46 2.49 8.84
CA PHE A 90 8.69 3.23 8.56
C PHE A 90 9.00 4.32 9.59
N LEU A 91 7.97 4.84 10.30
CA LEU A 91 8.16 5.80 11.39
C LEU A 91 8.57 5.12 12.71
N GLU A 92 8.06 3.93 13.01
CA GLU A 92 8.41 3.14 14.22
C GLU A 92 9.84 2.58 14.15
N SER A 93 10.50 2.62 12.99
CA SER A 93 11.87 2.13 12.80
C SER A 93 12.96 3.11 13.31
N GLU A 94 12.60 4.22 13.95
CA GLU A 94 13.53 5.21 14.54
C GLU A 94 13.81 5.04 16.06
N GLU A 95 13.56 3.85 16.65
CA GLU A 95 13.97 3.51 18.03
C GLU A 95 15.07 2.44 18.14
#